data_AF-A0A8R1HTG8-F1
#
_entry.id   AF-A0A8R1HTG8-F1
#
_cell.length_a   1.000
_cell.length_b   1.000
_cell.length_c   1.000
_cell.angle_alpha   90.00
_cell.angle_beta   90.00
_cell.angle_gamma   90.00
#
_symmetry.space_group_name_H-M   'P 1'
#
loop_
_entity.id
_entity.type
_entity.pdbx_description
1 polymer ?
#
loop_
_entity_poly.entity_id
_entity_poly.type
_entity_poly.pdbx_seq_one_letter_code
_entity_poly.pdbx_strand_id
1 'polypeptide(L)'
;MTLRCVGSWRDKKNQQYFIVQNEENEDYRCGIIIDETNVRKLYFANDSSCSSLSMKSAFDSYYFHSGTIAKPFAPCAFPVWMRGEFDSMKVSSHELQYLQHHVGAVPLISHCVQTFDDRVMVFSETKCGEPLGYHCLLFNARSQNLIEFKTSIPTDKSNISICTNNTQWESVPWFSSVVLNTSPYPCGIFGSFSTSKNKDQDYCYDIVFDCDEPSKMSISAYHCDDGSIFDCEPFL
;
A
#
# COMPACT_ATOMS: atom_id res chain seq x y z
N MET A 1 -23.71 2.04 16.49
CA MET A 1 -23.21 3.27 17.12
C MET A 1 -21.87 3.64 16.52
N THR A 2 -21.89 4.46 15.48
CA THR A 2 -20.70 5.01 14.83
C THR A 2 -20.39 6.37 15.44
N LEU A 3 -19.24 6.48 16.12
CA LEU A 3 -18.81 7.72 16.77
C LEU A 3 -17.73 8.40 15.93
N ARG A 4 -18.01 9.63 15.49
CA ARG A 4 -17.04 10.48 14.80
C ARG A 4 -16.41 11.47 15.77
N CYS A 5 -15.08 11.53 15.80
CA CYS A 5 -14.38 12.55 16.58
C CYS A 5 -14.57 13.94 15.95
N VAL A 6 -15.08 14.90 16.76
CA VAL A 6 -15.27 16.30 16.37
C VAL A 6 -14.06 17.13 16.79
N GLY A 7 -13.47 16.84 17.95
CA GLY A 7 -12.28 17.54 18.43
C GLY A 7 -11.81 17.07 19.80
N SER A 8 -10.61 17.49 20.18
CA SER A 8 -10.04 17.23 21.50
C SER A 8 -9.23 18.43 21.99
N TRP A 9 -9.19 18.63 23.31
CA TRP A 9 -8.42 19.70 23.95
C TRP A 9 -7.92 19.27 25.32
N ARG A 10 -7.09 20.10 25.93
CA ARG A 10 -6.58 19.91 27.29
C ARG A 10 -6.94 21.10 28.16
N ASP A 11 -7.24 20.83 29.42
CA ASP A 11 -7.48 21.89 30.41
C ASP A 11 -6.16 22.36 31.08
N LYS A 12 -6.28 23.27 32.05
CA LYS A 12 -5.14 23.79 32.83
C LYS A 12 -4.46 22.71 33.69
N LYS A 13 -5.16 21.62 34.02
CA LYS A 13 -4.63 20.47 34.76
C LYS A 13 -4.09 19.38 33.83
N ASN A 14 -3.95 19.67 32.53
CA ASN A 14 -3.48 18.75 31.51
C ASN A 14 -4.37 17.51 31.32
N GLN A 15 -5.64 17.59 31.73
CA GLN A 15 -6.65 16.56 31.50
C GLN A 15 -7.15 16.66 30.07
N GLN A 16 -7.25 15.52 29.38
CA GLN A 16 -7.61 15.47 27.97
C GLN A 16 -9.12 15.25 27.81
N TYR A 17 -9.77 16.19 27.15
CA TYR A 17 -11.19 16.16 26.83
C TYR A 17 -11.39 15.97 25.33
N PHE A 18 -12.53 15.43 24.95
CA PHE A 18 -12.90 15.20 23.57
C PHE A 18 -14.41 15.34 23.36
N ILE A 19 -14.81 15.68 22.14
CA ILE A 19 -16.21 15.66 21.71
C ILE A 19 -16.32 14.70 20.53
N VAL A 20 -17.33 13.85 20.58
CA VAL A 20 -17.73 12.99 19.47
C VAL A 20 -19.15 13.34 19.03
N GLN A 21 -19.42 13.14 17.76
CA GLN A 21 -20.75 13.13 17.18
C GLN A 21 -21.14 11.67 16.95
N ASN A 22 -22.32 11.29 17.40
CA ASN A 22 -22.92 10.04 16.99
C ASN A 22 -23.56 10.24 15.61
N GLU A 23 -23.05 9.54 14.60
CA GLU A 23 -23.50 9.72 13.22
C GLU A 23 -24.91 9.16 12.97
N GLU A 24 -25.41 8.28 13.85
CA GLU A 24 -26.73 7.67 13.69
C GLU A 24 -27.87 8.59 14.14
N ASN A 25 -27.63 9.42 15.15
CA ASN A 25 -28.66 10.28 15.74
C ASN A 25 -28.26 11.78 15.82
N GLU A 26 -27.10 12.13 15.26
CA GLU A 26 -26.51 13.47 15.24
C GLU A 26 -26.25 14.12 16.61
N ASP A 27 -26.31 13.35 17.70
CA ASP A 27 -26.05 13.87 19.04
C ASP A 27 -24.55 14.05 19.31
N TYR A 28 -24.22 15.12 20.04
CA TYR A 28 -22.86 15.39 20.50
C TYR A 28 -22.68 14.92 21.93
N ARG A 29 -21.58 14.20 22.18
CA ARG A 29 -21.19 13.79 23.53
C ARG A 29 -19.80 14.28 23.85
N CYS A 30 -19.68 14.80 25.06
CA CYS A 30 -18.42 15.24 25.61
C CYS A 30 -17.82 14.12 26.48
N GLY A 31 -16.50 13.96 26.43
CA GLY A 31 -15.81 12.93 27.18
C GLY A 31 -14.46 13.38 27.71
N ILE A 32 -13.94 12.64 28.68
CA ILE A 32 -12.60 12.80 29.25
C ILE A 32 -11.83 11.49 29.13
N ILE A 33 -10.55 11.61 28.77
CA ILE A 33 -9.59 10.51 28.69
C ILE A 33 -8.77 10.50 29.97
N ILE A 34 -8.72 9.36 30.63
CA ILE A 34 -7.85 9.14 31.78
C ILE A 34 -6.95 7.95 31.48
N ASP A 35 -5.65 8.22 31.43
CA ASP A 35 -4.62 7.21 31.24
C ASP A 35 -4.16 6.69 32.60
N GLU A 36 -4.35 5.39 32.84
CA GLU A 36 -3.72 4.62 33.90
C GLU A 36 -2.67 3.68 33.30
N THR A 37 -1.74 3.16 34.11
CA THR A 37 -0.54 2.44 33.68
C THR A 37 -0.75 1.40 32.57
N ASN A 38 -1.88 0.67 32.58
CA ASN A 38 -2.22 -0.34 31.57
C ASN A 38 -3.67 -0.23 31.08
N VAL A 39 -4.34 0.89 31.35
CA VAL A 39 -5.75 1.06 30.98
C VAL A 39 -5.98 2.51 30.59
N ARG A 40 -6.40 2.72 29.34
CA ARG A 40 -6.97 3.99 28.91
C ARG A 40 -8.46 3.95 29.18
N LYS A 41 -8.96 4.89 29.96
CA LYS A 41 -10.37 4.99 30.34
C LYS A 41 -11.01 6.18 29.63
N LEU A 42 -12.10 5.95 28.93
CA LEU A 42 -12.95 7.02 28.39
C LEU A 42 -14.19 7.14 29.26
N TYR A 43 -14.49 8.36 29.69
CA TYR A 43 -15.71 8.67 30.41
C TYR A 43 -16.53 9.65 29.58
N PHE A 44 -17.83 9.40 29.43
CA PHE A 44 -18.75 10.25 28.70
C PHE A 44 -19.70 10.95 29.65
N ALA A 45 -19.96 12.22 29.37
CA ALA A 45 -21.02 12.98 30.01
C ALA A 45 -22.38 12.56 29.42
N ASN A 46 -23.43 12.68 30.25
CA ASN A 46 -24.80 12.47 29.76
C ASN A 46 -25.24 13.61 28.84
N ASP A 47 -24.76 14.82 29.14
CA ASP A 47 -24.96 16.02 28.35
C ASP A 47 -23.74 16.29 27.45
N SER A 48 -23.89 17.20 26.49
CA SER A 48 -22.78 17.64 25.63
C SER A 48 -21.76 18.52 26.37
N SER A 49 -21.76 18.54 27.71
CA SER A 49 -20.92 19.40 28.55
C SER A 49 -19.85 18.61 29.31
N CYS A 50 -18.60 19.07 29.22
CA CYS A 50 -17.50 18.51 30.01
C CYS A 50 -17.22 19.27 31.32
N SER A 51 -18.03 20.28 31.68
CA SER A 51 -17.70 21.22 32.76
C SER A 51 -17.57 20.59 34.15
N SER A 52 -18.28 19.49 34.42
CA SER A 52 -18.26 18.75 35.69
C SER A 52 -17.92 17.27 35.52
N LEU A 53 -17.43 16.89 34.34
CA LEU A 53 -17.19 15.50 34.01
C LEU A 53 -15.96 14.95 34.76
N SER A 54 -16.17 13.85 35.48
CA SER A 54 -15.18 13.14 36.27
C SER A 54 -15.50 11.64 36.27
N MET A 55 -14.60 10.81 36.78
CA MET A 55 -14.86 9.38 36.95
C MET A 55 -16.16 9.07 37.72
N LYS A 56 -16.57 9.94 38.66
CA LYS A 56 -17.75 9.73 39.52
C LYS A 56 -19.04 10.29 38.94
N SER A 57 -18.94 11.20 37.97
CA SER A 57 -20.08 11.87 37.33
C SER A 57 -20.30 11.42 35.89
N ALA A 58 -19.53 10.44 35.41
CA ALA A 58 -19.66 9.87 34.10
C ALA A 58 -20.98 9.09 33.96
N PHE A 59 -21.66 9.31 32.85
CA PHE A 59 -22.86 8.55 32.48
C PHE A 59 -22.49 7.18 31.91
N ASP A 60 -21.46 7.16 31.05
CA ASP A 60 -20.97 5.96 30.41
C ASP A 60 -19.45 5.91 30.52
N SER A 61 -18.89 4.70 30.62
CA SER A 61 -17.46 4.50 30.82
C SER A 61 -16.95 3.29 30.06
N TYR A 62 -15.88 3.49 29.29
CA TYR A 62 -15.23 2.48 28.47
C TYR A 62 -13.78 2.29 28.94
N TYR A 63 -13.39 1.04 29.11
CA TYR A 63 -12.09 0.65 29.64
C TYR A 63 -11.29 -0.07 28.56
N PHE A 64 -10.33 0.64 27.99
CA PHE A 64 -9.40 0.10 27.01
C PHE A 64 -8.17 -0.38 27.76
N HIS A 65 -8.11 -1.67 28.04
CA HIS A 65 -6.89 -2.26 28.54
C HIS A 65 -5.82 -2.11 27.45
N SER A 66 -4.60 -1.78 27.84
CA SER A 66 -3.45 -1.94 26.95
C SER A 66 -3.33 -3.42 26.66
N GLY A 67 -4.02 -3.85 25.60
CA GLY A 67 -3.61 -5.04 24.90
C GLY A 67 -2.23 -4.72 24.37
N THR A 68 -1.19 -5.28 24.98
CA THR A 68 -0.13 -5.77 24.14
C THR A 68 -0.83 -6.75 23.20
N ILE A 69 -1.21 -6.30 22.01
CA ILE A 69 -1.01 -7.16 20.85
C ILE A 69 0.46 -7.48 21.00
N ALA A 70 0.77 -8.64 21.56
CA ALA A 70 2.11 -9.16 21.60
C ALA A 70 2.44 -9.24 20.12
N LYS A 71 3.04 -8.17 19.59
CA LYS A 71 3.44 -8.01 18.20
C LYS A 71 4.26 -9.27 17.95
N PRO A 72 3.69 -10.33 17.35
CA PRO A 72 4.30 -11.64 17.37
C PRO A 72 5.29 -11.70 16.20
N PHE A 73 5.89 -10.55 15.90
CA PHE A 73 6.87 -10.36 14.87
C PHE A 73 8.13 -10.98 15.46
N ALA A 74 8.25 -12.28 15.23
CA ALA A 74 9.54 -12.96 15.14
C ALA A 74 10.50 -12.07 14.33
N PRO A 75 11.83 -12.23 14.44
CA PRO A 75 12.78 -11.49 13.62
C PRO A 75 12.60 -11.84 12.13
N CYS A 76 11.63 -11.18 11.50
CA CYS A 76 11.24 -11.25 10.12
C CYS A 76 11.60 -9.91 9.51
N ALA A 77 12.23 -9.95 8.34
CA ALA A 77 12.54 -8.75 7.60
C ALA A 77 12.10 -8.91 6.15
N PHE A 78 11.55 -7.84 5.57
CA PHE A 78 11.33 -7.77 4.13
C PHE A 78 12.65 -8.02 3.40
N PRO A 79 12.65 -8.83 2.32
CA PRO A 79 13.83 -9.09 1.51
C PRO A 79 14.49 -7.80 1.01
N VAL A 80 15.83 -7.81 0.92
CA VAL A 80 16.63 -6.61 0.57
C VAL A 80 16.20 -6.00 -0.76
N TRP A 81 15.86 -6.83 -1.74
CA TRP A 81 15.45 -6.38 -3.07
C TRP A 81 14.11 -5.62 -3.08
N MET A 82 13.26 -5.81 -2.07
CA MET A 82 11.99 -5.07 -1.95
C MET A 82 12.16 -3.72 -1.25
N ARG A 83 13.27 -3.51 -0.52
CA ARG A 83 13.46 -2.33 0.33
C ARG A 83 13.74 -1.10 -0.52
N GLY A 84 13.13 0.02 -0.15
CA GLY A 84 13.28 1.26 -0.89
C GLY A 84 12.15 2.26 -0.64
N GLU A 85 12.28 3.42 -1.27
CA GLU A 85 11.24 4.45 -1.31
C GLU A 85 10.68 4.54 -2.72
N PHE A 86 9.36 4.40 -2.81
CA PHE A 86 8.57 4.42 -4.02
C PHE A 86 7.50 5.52 -3.89
N ASP A 87 6.90 5.91 -5.01
CA ASP A 87 5.92 7.00 -5.10
C ASP A 87 4.74 6.90 -4.12
N SER A 88 4.25 5.69 -3.89
CA SER A 88 3.05 5.39 -3.11
C SER A 88 3.31 4.34 -2.03
N MET A 89 4.58 3.96 -1.85
CA MET A 89 5.02 2.90 -0.95
C MET A 89 6.41 3.16 -0.38
N LYS A 90 6.64 2.74 0.86
CA LYS A 90 7.97 2.70 1.48
C LYS A 90 8.17 1.36 2.15
N VAL A 91 9.26 0.67 1.80
CA VAL A 91 9.60 -0.64 2.34
C VAL A 91 10.89 -0.53 3.13
N SER A 92 10.80 -0.75 4.43
CA SER A 92 11.94 -0.85 5.35
C SER A 92 12.25 -2.32 5.66
N SER A 93 13.17 -2.58 6.59
CA SER A 93 13.45 -3.95 7.01
C SER A 93 12.24 -4.62 7.67
N HIS A 94 11.48 -3.92 8.52
CA HIS A 94 10.41 -4.55 9.32
C HIS A 94 9.00 -4.09 8.94
N GLU A 95 8.90 -2.94 8.26
CA GLU A 95 7.63 -2.29 7.96
C GLU A 95 7.53 -1.93 6.49
N LEU A 96 6.35 -2.17 5.93
CA LEU A 96 5.90 -1.68 4.64
C LEU A 96 4.81 -0.62 4.90
N GLN A 97 4.94 0.56 4.32
CA GLN A 97 3.91 1.59 4.35
C GLN A 97 3.41 1.83 2.93
N TYR A 98 2.10 1.84 2.71
CA TYR A 98 1.52 2.06 1.38
C TYR A 98 0.11 2.63 1.47
N LEU A 99 -0.33 3.23 0.38
CA LEU A 99 -1.71 3.70 0.20
C LEU A 99 -2.35 2.88 -0.92
N GLN A 100 -3.39 2.10 -0.63
CA GLN A 100 -4.14 1.41 -1.70
C GLN A 100 -4.94 2.45 -2.49
N HIS A 101 -4.82 2.50 -3.82
CA HIS A 101 -5.51 3.49 -4.65
C HIS A 101 -7.02 3.16 -4.82
N HIS A 102 -7.81 3.28 -3.75
CA HIS A 102 -9.28 3.23 -3.80
C HIS A 102 -9.89 4.48 -3.13
N VAL A 103 -11.11 4.84 -3.52
CA VAL A 103 -11.81 6.02 -2.96
C VAL A 103 -12.02 5.80 -1.46
N GLY A 104 -11.49 6.71 -0.64
CA GLY A 104 -11.53 6.61 0.84
C GLY A 104 -10.34 5.86 1.46
N ALA A 105 -9.28 5.57 0.71
CA ALA A 105 -8.16 4.80 1.20
C ALA A 105 -7.40 5.48 2.35
N VAL A 106 -7.18 4.71 3.42
CA VAL A 106 -6.39 5.10 4.58
C VAL A 106 -4.97 4.53 4.41
N PRO A 107 -3.92 5.30 4.68
CA PRO A 107 -2.56 4.78 4.68
C PRO A 107 -2.40 3.59 5.64
N LEU A 108 -1.76 2.53 5.16
CA LEU A 108 -1.56 1.28 5.88
C LEU A 108 -0.09 1.11 6.29
N ILE A 109 0.11 0.42 7.40
CA ILE A 109 1.41 -0.09 7.86
C ILE A 109 1.29 -1.61 7.97
N SER A 110 2.16 -2.33 7.27
CA SER A 110 2.28 -3.79 7.34
C SER A 110 3.58 -4.18 8.01
N HIS A 111 3.48 -5.02 9.04
CA HIS A 111 4.61 -5.55 9.81
C HIS A 111 4.93 -6.98 9.35
N CYS A 112 6.21 -7.26 9.10
CA CYS A 112 6.68 -8.60 8.69
C CYS A 112 6.37 -9.65 9.75
N VAL A 113 5.68 -10.72 9.37
CA VAL A 113 5.42 -11.89 10.24
C VAL A 113 6.27 -13.07 9.80
N GLN A 114 6.25 -13.41 8.51
CA GLN A 114 7.03 -14.50 7.94
C GLN A 114 7.30 -14.26 6.44
N THR A 115 8.51 -14.57 5.98
CA THR A 115 8.85 -14.50 4.55
C THR A 115 8.82 -15.89 3.90
N PHE A 116 8.45 -15.89 2.62
CA PHE A 116 8.54 -16.99 1.67
C PHE A 116 9.33 -16.48 0.46
N ASP A 117 9.48 -17.28 -0.60
CA ASP A 117 10.29 -16.91 -1.77
C ASP A 117 9.76 -15.67 -2.50
N ASP A 118 8.47 -15.70 -2.90
CA ASP A 118 7.77 -14.62 -3.62
C ASP A 118 6.77 -13.86 -2.74
N ARG A 119 6.61 -14.29 -1.49
CA ARG A 119 5.51 -13.85 -0.61
C ARG A 119 5.99 -13.44 0.76
N VAL A 120 5.26 -12.53 1.37
CA VAL A 120 5.49 -12.11 2.75
C VAL A 120 4.16 -12.12 3.49
N MET A 121 4.07 -12.92 4.55
CA MET A 121 3.00 -12.84 5.52
C MET A 121 3.24 -11.64 6.41
N VAL A 122 2.21 -10.81 6.57
CA VAL A 122 2.29 -9.58 7.35
C VAL A 122 1.03 -9.38 8.18
N PHE A 123 1.16 -8.56 9.22
CA PHE A 123 0.03 -8.01 9.96
C PHE A 123 -0.12 -6.53 9.60
N SER A 124 -1.30 -6.12 9.15
CA SER A 124 -1.57 -4.75 8.74
C SER A 124 -2.43 -4.01 9.75
N GLU A 125 -2.15 -2.71 9.88
CA GLU A 125 -2.94 -1.75 10.63
C GLU A 125 -2.99 -0.42 9.86
N THR A 126 -4.02 0.39 10.10
CA THR A 126 -4.05 1.76 9.59
C THR A 126 -2.97 2.58 10.30
N LYS A 127 -2.53 3.71 9.72
CA LYS A 127 -1.66 4.66 10.44
C LYS A 127 -2.30 5.22 11.73
N CYS A 128 -3.61 5.03 11.91
CA CYS A 128 -4.35 5.37 13.14
C CYS A 128 -4.32 4.25 14.19
N GLY A 129 -3.74 3.09 13.88
CA GLY A 129 -3.64 1.93 14.78
C GLY A 129 -4.84 1.00 14.76
N GLU A 130 -5.73 1.11 13.77
CA GLU A 130 -6.85 0.19 13.62
C GLU A 130 -6.34 -1.10 12.94
N PRO A 131 -6.48 -2.27 13.56
CA PRO A 131 -5.96 -3.50 12.99
C PRO A 131 -6.80 -3.93 11.78
N LEU A 132 -6.15 -4.19 10.64
CA LEU A 132 -6.76 -4.87 9.51
C LEU A 132 -6.66 -6.38 9.66
N GLY A 133 -5.58 -6.88 10.29
CA GLY A 133 -5.34 -8.30 10.53
C GLY A 133 -4.17 -8.89 9.74
N TYR A 134 -4.07 -10.22 9.75
CA TYR A 134 -3.07 -11.01 9.05
C TYR A 134 -3.46 -11.26 7.61
N HIS A 135 -2.54 -11.02 6.69
CA HIS A 135 -2.69 -11.34 5.27
C HIS A 135 -1.35 -11.62 4.61
N CYS A 136 -1.40 -12.08 3.36
CA CYS A 136 -0.23 -12.31 2.55
C CYS A 136 -0.05 -11.22 1.49
N LEU A 137 1.20 -10.85 1.24
CA LEU A 137 1.63 -10.02 0.14
C LEU A 137 2.37 -10.89 -0.87
N LEU A 138 1.97 -10.85 -2.12
CA LEU A 138 2.68 -11.48 -3.24
C LEU A 138 3.40 -10.40 -4.01
N PHE A 139 4.73 -10.39 -4.01
CA PHE A 139 5.53 -9.37 -4.68
C PHE A 139 6.04 -9.85 -6.03
N ASN A 140 6.21 -8.91 -6.95
CA ASN A 140 6.82 -9.15 -8.25
C ASN A 140 7.68 -7.94 -8.65
N ALA A 141 8.98 -8.17 -8.85
CA ALA A 141 9.88 -7.17 -9.40
C ALA A 141 9.73 -7.17 -10.93
N ARG A 142 9.08 -6.13 -11.48
CA ARG A 142 8.93 -5.98 -12.95
C ARG A 142 10.16 -5.39 -13.60
N SER A 143 10.84 -4.49 -12.90
CA SER A 143 12.12 -3.90 -13.29
C SER A 143 12.86 -3.40 -12.05
N GLN A 144 14.04 -2.81 -12.24
CA GLN A 144 14.76 -2.13 -11.16
C GLN A 144 14.01 -0.90 -10.61
N ASN A 145 13.07 -0.35 -11.38
CA ASN A 145 12.34 0.87 -11.03
C ASN A 145 10.86 0.63 -10.69
N LEU A 146 10.33 -0.57 -10.95
CA LEU A 146 8.91 -0.89 -10.82
C LEU A 146 8.72 -2.17 -10.00
N ILE A 147 8.00 -2.03 -8.90
CA ILE A 147 7.55 -3.15 -8.09
C ILE A 147 6.03 -3.25 -8.14
N GLU A 148 5.54 -4.47 -8.18
CA GLU A 148 4.13 -4.77 -8.07
C GLU A 148 3.90 -5.71 -6.89
N PHE A 149 2.74 -5.57 -6.24
CA PHE A 149 2.30 -6.56 -5.27
C PHE A 149 0.78 -6.77 -5.29
N LYS A 150 0.35 -7.94 -4.82
CA LYS A 150 -1.05 -8.27 -4.52
C LYS A 150 -1.22 -8.45 -3.03
N THR A 151 -2.42 -8.14 -2.52
CA THR A 151 -2.79 -8.34 -1.11
C THR A 151 -3.89 -9.40 -1.00
N SER A 152 -3.69 -10.45 -0.21
CA SER A 152 -4.78 -11.38 0.12
C SER A 152 -5.80 -10.71 1.05
N ILE A 153 -6.94 -11.36 1.24
CA ILE A 153 -7.97 -10.90 2.19
C ILE A 153 -7.43 -10.99 3.63
N PRO A 154 -7.51 -9.91 4.44
CA PRO A 154 -7.14 -9.94 5.85
C PRO A 154 -7.99 -10.88 6.70
N THR A 155 -7.35 -11.46 7.73
CA THR A 155 -7.99 -12.36 8.70
C THR A 155 -7.50 -12.05 10.11
N ASP A 156 -8.34 -12.29 11.12
CA ASP A 156 -7.98 -11.97 12.51
C ASP A 156 -6.87 -12.87 13.08
N LYS A 157 -6.71 -14.09 12.55
CA LYS A 157 -5.80 -15.11 13.06
C LYS A 157 -4.66 -15.38 12.09
N SER A 158 -3.45 -15.46 12.64
CA SER A 158 -2.29 -15.94 11.89
C SER A 158 -2.51 -17.39 11.46
N ASN A 159 -2.51 -17.62 10.15
CA ASN A 159 -2.52 -18.95 9.55
C ASN A 159 -1.58 -18.97 8.33
N ILE A 160 -0.60 -19.87 8.33
CA ILE A 160 0.38 -20.02 7.25
C ILE A 160 -0.31 -20.32 5.91
N SER A 161 -1.48 -20.96 5.93
CA SER A 161 -2.25 -21.26 4.71
C SER A 161 -2.68 -20.01 3.94
N ILE A 162 -2.71 -18.84 4.59
CA ILE A 162 -2.99 -17.55 3.96
C ILE A 162 -1.94 -17.23 2.90
N CYS A 163 -0.68 -17.64 3.08
CA CYS A 163 0.37 -17.42 2.08
C CYS A 163 0.62 -18.59 1.14
N THR A 164 0.24 -19.83 1.51
CA THR A 164 0.51 -21.01 0.66
C THR A 164 -0.62 -21.34 -0.30
N ASN A 165 -1.82 -20.77 -0.12
CA ASN A 165 -2.93 -20.97 -1.05
C ASN A 165 -2.71 -20.18 -2.35
N ASN A 166 -2.62 -20.88 -3.48
CA ASN A 166 -2.37 -20.28 -4.80
C ASN A 166 -3.64 -19.83 -5.53
N THR A 167 -4.82 -20.33 -5.17
CA THR A 167 -6.06 -20.05 -5.93
C THR A 167 -6.66 -18.67 -5.65
N GLN A 168 -6.25 -18.03 -4.55
CA GLN A 168 -6.81 -16.74 -4.12
C GLN A 168 -6.31 -15.52 -4.92
N TRP A 169 -5.33 -15.69 -5.81
CA TRP A 169 -4.62 -14.56 -6.43
C TRP A 169 -5.15 -14.15 -7.80
N GLU A 170 -5.93 -15.00 -8.47
CA GLU A 170 -6.36 -14.76 -9.86
C GLU A 170 -7.25 -13.52 -9.99
N SER A 171 -8.16 -13.30 -9.03
CA SER A 171 -9.10 -12.18 -9.01
C SER A 171 -8.56 -10.92 -8.32
N VAL A 172 -7.39 -10.98 -7.69
CA VAL A 172 -6.82 -9.86 -6.94
C VAL A 172 -6.01 -8.96 -7.88
N PRO A 173 -6.29 -7.65 -7.96
CA PRO A 173 -5.56 -6.72 -8.82
C PRO A 173 -4.14 -6.49 -8.32
N TRP A 174 -3.23 -6.17 -9.24
CA TRP A 174 -1.88 -5.72 -8.90
C TRP A 174 -1.90 -4.26 -8.47
N PHE A 175 -1.19 -3.97 -7.39
CA PHE A 175 -0.79 -2.63 -7.02
C PHE A 175 0.63 -2.39 -7.52
N SER A 176 0.85 -1.30 -8.24
CA SER A 176 2.16 -0.92 -8.78
C SER A 176 2.68 0.35 -8.12
N SER A 177 4.00 0.42 -7.94
CA SER A 177 4.66 1.60 -7.37
C SER A 177 6.05 1.77 -7.98
N VAL A 178 6.40 3.01 -8.31
CA VAL A 178 7.64 3.36 -9.01
C VAL A 178 8.65 3.95 -8.02
N VAL A 179 9.92 3.57 -8.13
CA VAL A 179 11.00 4.12 -7.30
C VAL A 179 11.09 5.65 -7.47
N LEU A 180 11.16 6.41 -6.37
CA LEU A 180 11.15 7.88 -6.42
C LEU A 180 12.34 8.48 -7.19
N ASN A 181 13.51 7.87 -7.05
CA ASN A 181 14.71 8.21 -7.81
C ASN A 181 14.91 7.15 -8.88
N THR A 182 14.17 7.25 -9.98
CA THR A 182 14.30 6.31 -11.09
C THR A 182 15.73 6.36 -11.62
N SER A 183 16.38 5.19 -11.66
CA SER A 183 17.58 5.08 -12.49
C SER A 183 17.10 5.14 -13.94
N PRO A 184 17.70 5.96 -14.82
CA PRO A 184 17.38 5.89 -16.24
C PRO A 184 17.57 4.44 -16.69
N TYR A 185 16.46 3.79 -17.06
CA TYR A 185 16.50 2.44 -17.62
C TYR A 185 16.69 2.60 -19.13
N PRO A 186 17.72 1.99 -19.72
CA PRO A 186 18.18 2.36 -21.06
C PRO A 186 17.17 2.10 -22.17
N CYS A 187 16.14 1.25 -21.97
CA CYS A 187 15.15 1.00 -23.01
C CYS A 187 13.83 0.48 -22.45
N GLY A 188 12.72 1.20 -22.71
CA GLY A 188 11.36 0.74 -22.41
C GLY A 188 10.84 -0.31 -23.41
N ILE A 189 11.49 -0.43 -24.57
CA ILE A 189 11.20 -1.37 -25.66
C ILE A 189 12.55 -1.84 -26.22
N PHE A 190 12.74 -3.15 -26.37
CA PHE A 190 13.94 -3.76 -26.94
C PHE A 190 13.56 -4.80 -27.99
N GLY A 191 14.32 -4.84 -29.08
CA GLY A 191 14.19 -5.83 -30.13
C GLY A 191 13.93 -5.26 -31.51
N SER A 192 13.83 -6.16 -32.49
CA SER A 192 13.50 -5.86 -33.87
C SER A 192 12.02 -6.15 -34.14
N PHE A 193 11.33 -5.17 -34.70
CA PHE A 193 9.91 -5.26 -35.04
C PHE A 193 9.76 -5.08 -36.53
N SER A 194 9.18 -6.09 -37.18
CA SER A 194 8.94 -6.11 -38.61
C SER A 194 7.45 -6.07 -38.89
N THR A 195 7.04 -5.36 -39.94
CA THR A 195 5.67 -5.48 -40.46
C THR A 195 5.40 -6.90 -40.95
N SER A 196 4.25 -7.47 -40.58
CA SER A 196 3.82 -8.79 -41.05
C SER A 196 3.67 -8.77 -42.58
N LYS A 197 4.31 -9.71 -43.27
CA LYS A 197 4.24 -9.84 -44.73
C LYS A 197 2.85 -10.29 -45.19
N ASN A 198 1.93 -9.35 -45.36
CA ASN A 198 0.66 -9.58 -46.05
C ASN A 198 0.83 -9.25 -47.54
N LYS A 199 0.20 -10.06 -48.41
CA LYS A 199 0.34 -9.99 -49.87
C LYS A 199 -0.18 -8.69 -50.51
N ASP A 200 -0.84 -7.83 -49.73
CA ASP A 200 -1.43 -6.57 -50.20
C ASP A 200 -0.60 -5.34 -49.81
N GLN A 201 0.65 -5.52 -49.35
CA GLN A 201 1.55 -4.43 -48.94
C GLN A 201 2.81 -4.41 -49.80
N ASP A 202 3.01 -3.30 -50.52
CA ASP A 202 4.20 -3.10 -51.37
C ASP A 202 5.47 -2.82 -50.53
N TYR A 203 5.31 -2.15 -49.38
CA TYR A 203 6.40 -1.72 -48.51
C TYR A 203 6.31 -2.33 -47.11
N CYS A 204 7.46 -2.78 -46.62
CA CYS A 204 7.67 -3.36 -45.31
C CYS A 204 8.62 -2.47 -44.50
N TYR A 205 8.45 -2.47 -43.18
CA TYR A 205 9.25 -1.65 -42.27
C TYR A 205 9.85 -2.53 -41.17
N ASP A 206 11.15 -2.38 -40.97
CA ASP A 206 11.87 -2.91 -39.82
C ASP A 206 12.25 -1.76 -38.88
N ILE A 207 11.92 -1.92 -37.61
CA ILE A 207 12.31 -1.00 -36.54
C ILE A 207 13.18 -1.77 -35.57
N VAL A 208 14.40 -1.29 -35.34
CA VAL A 208 15.31 -1.88 -34.36
C VAL A 208 15.54 -0.87 -33.24
N PHE A 209 15.30 -1.33 -32.01
CA PHE A 209 15.64 -0.61 -30.79
C PHE A 209 16.87 -1.26 -30.16
N ASP A 210 18.00 -0.55 -30.18
CA ASP A 210 19.24 -0.97 -29.54
C ASP A 210 19.33 -0.34 -28.14
N CYS A 211 19.50 -1.16 -27.10
CA CYS A 211 19.64 -0.70 -25.72
C CYS A 211 21.09 -0.33 -25.36
N ASP A 212 22.08 -0.77 -26.14
CA ASP A 212 23.48 -0.45 -25.91
C ASP A 212 23.82 0.97 -26.41
N GLU A 213 23.04 1.49 -27.36
CA GLU A 213 23.07 2.87 -27.84
C GLU A 213 21.67 3.53 -27.66
N PRO A 214 21.35 4.10 -26.48
CA PRO A 214 20.01 4.58 -26.12
C PRO A 214 19.46 5.72 -26.99
N SER A 215 20.28 6.27 -27.88
CA SER A 215 19.97 7.30 -28.87
C SER A 215 19.95 6.73 -30.30
N LYS A 216 19.72 5.43 -30.49
CA LYS A 216 19.75 4.82 -31.83
C LYS A 216 18.51 3.98 -32.06
N MET A 217 17.51 4.65 -32.62
CA MET A 217 16.41 3.98 -33.30
C MET A 217 16.75 3.95 -34.78
N SER A 218 16.76 2.75 -35.39
CA SER A 218 16.89 2.62 -36.84
C SER A 218 15.59 2.11 -37.43
N ILE A 219 15.08 2.86 -38.40
CA ILE A 219 13.94 2.45 -39.22
C ILE A 219 14.47 2.14 -40.62
N SER A 220 14.14 0.95 -41.14
CA SER A 220 14.48 0.55 -42.51
C SER A 220 13.20 0.27 -43.28
N ALA A 221 13.01 0.94 -44.42
CA ALA A 221 11.91 0.69 -45.33
C ALA A 221 12.40 -0.13 -46.53
N TYR A 222 11.72 -1.21 -46.87
CA TYR A 222 12.08 -2.09 -47.97
C TYR A 222 10.88 -2.65 -48.72
N HIS A 223 11.06 -3.06 -49.97
CA HIS A 223 9.99 -3.69 -50.74
C HIS A 223 9.72 -5.10 -50.21
N CYS A 224 8.47 -5.44 -49.89
CA CYS A 224 8.14 -6.70 -49.23
C CYS A 224 8.50 -7.94 -50.07
N ASP A 225 8.44 -7.81 -51.40
CA ASP A 225 8.62 -8.92 -52.36
C ASP A 225 10.09 -9.24 -52.66
N ASP A 226 10.93 -8.24 -52.91
CA ASP A 226 12.32 -8.44 -53.35
C ASP A 226 13.37 -8.04 -52.30
N GLY A 227 12.94 -7.41 -51.20
CA GLY A 227 13.83 -6.98 -50.10
C GLY A 227 14.70 -5.78 -50.45
N SER A 228 14.43 -5.06 -51.54
CA SER A 228 15.17 -3.85 -51.90
C SER A 228 14.93 -2.74 -50.86
N ILE A 229 16.01 -2.22 -50.28
CA ILE A 229 15.97 -1.20 -49.23
C ILE A 229 15.87 0.17 -49.89
N PHE A 230 14.90 0.97 -49.46
CA PHE A 230 14.68 2.32 -49.96
C PHE A 230 15.32 3.39 -49.08
N ASP A 231 15.28 3.23 -47.75
CA ASP A 231 15.83 4.20 -46.81
C ASP A 231 16.19 3.58 -45.45
N CYS A 232 17.23 4.11 -44.83
CA CYS A 232 17.70 3.79 -43.48
C CYS A 232 18.07 5.09 -42.77
N GLU A 233 17.16 5.63 -41.96
CA GLU A 233 17.45 6.81 -41.14
C GLU A 233 17.77 6.40 -39.69
N PRO A 234 18.99 6.69 -39.19
CA PRO A 234 19.28 6.63 -37.77
C PRO A 234 18.80 7.91 -37.09
N PHE A 235 17.83 7.79 -36.18
CA PHE A 235 17.45 8.91 -35.31
C PHE A 235 18.39 8.95 -34.10
N LEU A 236 19.12 10.07 -33.95
CA LEU A 236 19.94 10.44 -32.79
C LEU A 236 19.11 11.09 -31.69
#